data_AF-A0A5W6KFP1-F1
#
_entry.id   AF-A0A5W6KFP1-F1
#
_cell.length_a   1.000
_cell.length_b   1.000
_cell.length_c   1.000
_cell.angle_alpha   90.00
_cell.angle_beta   90.00
_cell.angle_gamma   90.00
#
_symmetry.space_group_name_H-M   'P 1'
#
loop_
_entity.id
_entity.type
_entity.pdbx_description
1 polymer ?
#
loop_
_entity_poly.entity_id
_entity_poly.type
_entity_poly.pdbx_seq_one_letter_code
_entity_poly.pdbx_strand_id
1 'polypeptide(L)'
;MRKIIIASVVILASSYSVASFAKDPCKTLACMAAKSGGQFGSIGDSDCSGAIADFFNIVKKNKHGFLPNHTADARKEFLMECSGAEQNTAAVSRVISMFGRIRKG
;
A
#
# COMPACT_ATOMS: atom_id res chain seq x y z
N MET A 1 18.54 -49.66 4.63
CA MET A 1 18.64 -48.56 3.65
C MET A 1 17.49 -47.59 3.90
N ARG A 2 17.78 -46.41 4.47
CA ARG A 2 16.77 -45.41 4.87
C ARG A 2 16.35 -44.61 3.64
N LYS A 3 15.06 -44.66 3.29
CA LYS A 3 14.47 -43.93 2.15
C LYS A 3 14.42 -42.44 2.50
N ILE A 4 15.17 -41.64 1.74
CA ILE A 4 15.29 -40.19 1.94
C ILE A 4 13.97 -39.54 1.49
N ILE A 5 13.32 -38.84 2.42
CA ILE A 5 12.13 -38.02 2.16
C ILE A 5 12.62 -36.77 1.43
N ILE A 6 12.28 -36.65 0.14
CA ILE A 6 12.59 -35.45 -0.64
C ILE A 6 11.61 -34.37 -0.20
N ALA A 7 12.09 -33.45 0.63
CA ALA A 7 11.37 -32.25 1.02
C ALA A 7 11.16 -31.37 -0.21
N SER A 8 9.90 -31.15 -0.57
CA SER A 8 9.47 -30.23 -1.61
C SER A 8 9.77 -28.78 -1.20
N VAL A 9 10.87 -28.23 -1.71
CA VAL A 9 11.17 -26.80 -1.61
C VAL A 9 10.24 -26.07 -2.58
N VAL A 10 9.11 -25.59 -2.06
CA VAL A 10 8.25 -24.63 -2.76
C VAL A 10 8.92 -23.27 -2.68
N ILE A 11 9.64 -22.89 -3.74
CA ILE A 11 10.16 -21.53 -3.91
C ILE A 11 8.96 -20.68 -4.34
N LEU A 12 8.36 -19.95 -3.40
CA LEU A 12 7.47 -18.84 -3.74
C LEU A 12 8.34 -17.73 -4.35
N ALA A 13 8.54 -17.78 -5.66
CA ALA A 13 9.00 -16.63 -6.43
C ALA A 13 7.91 -15.56 -6.35
N SER A 14 8.00 -14.71 -5.32
CA SER A 14 7.28 -13.46 -5.27
C SER A 14 7.84 -12.60 -6.40
N SER A 15 7.09 -12.49 -7.48
CA SER A 15 7.35 -11.55 -8.56
C SER A 15 7.19 -10.13 -8.01
N TYR A 16 8.26 -9.62 -7.41
CA TYR A 16 8.39 -8.19 -7.15
C TYR A 16 8.56 -7.52 -8.50
N SER A 17 7.45 -6.98 -9.03
CA SER A 17 7.48 -6.07 -10.16
C SER A 17 8.40 -4.91 -9.80
N VAL A 18 9.48 -4.74 -10.56
CA VAL A 18 10.39 -3.60 -10.43
C VAL A 18 9.60 -2.33 -10.77
N ALA A 19 9.31 -1.52 -9.76
CA ALA A 19 8.64 -0.24 -9.94
C ALA A 19 9.58 0.75 -10.63
N SER A 20 9.43 0.92 -11.95
CA SER A 20 9.98 2.03 -12.71
C SER A 20 9.42 3.36 -12.18
N PHE A 21 10.22 4.18 -11.50
CA PHE A 21 10.06 5.63 -11.23
C PHE A 21 8.63 6.23 -11.18
N ALA A 22 7.67 5.47 -10.65
CA ALA A 22 6.27 5.82 -10.47
C ALA A 22 5.90 5.48 -9.03
N LYS A 23 4.93 6.20 -8.46
CA LYS A 23 4.47 5.98 -7.09
C LYS A 23 4.14 4.51 -6.90
N ASP A 24 4.81 3.83 -5.98
CA ASP A 24 4.62 2.39 -5.74
C ASP A 24 3.39 2.17 -4.84
N PRO A 25 2.28 1.64 -5.37
CA PRO A 25 1.05 1.44 -4.61
C PRO A 25 1.21 0.43 -3.47
N CYS A 26 2.00 -0.63 -3.69
CA CYS A 26 2.20 -1.68 -2.71
C CYS A 26 3.08 -1.22 -1.55
N LYS A 27 4.19 -0.53 -1.85
CA LYS A 27 5.03 0.09 -0.81
C LYS A 27 4.24 1.14 -0.04
N THR A 28 3.42 1.93 -0.73
CA THR A 28 2.58 2.95 -0.08
C THR A 28 1.51 2.33 0.82
N LEU A 29 0.81 1.28 0.35
CA LEU A 29 -0.16 0.55 1.16
C LEU A 29 0.50 -0.06 2.40
N ALA A 30 1.67 -0.67 2.26
CA ALA A 30 2.42 -1.21 3.38
C ALA A 30 2.77 -0.10 4.39
N CYS A 31 3.43 0.97 3.94
CA CYS A 31 3.86 2.07 4.81
C CYS A 31 2.68 2.76 5.52
N MET A 32 1.57 2.96 4.82
CA MET A 32 0.38 3.55 5.40
C MET A 32 -0.34 2.58 6.35
N ALA A 33 -0.34 1.28 6.06
CA ALA A 33 -0.87 0.25 6.97
C ALA A 33 -0.05 0.21 8.27
N ALA A 34 1.29 0.18 8.18
CA ALA A 34 2.17 0.27 9.34
C ALA A 34 1.95 1.57 10.12
N LYS A 35 1.84 2.72 9.43
CA LYS A 35 1.52 4.01 10.05
C LYS A 35 0.16 4.03 10.75
N SER A 36 -0.81 3.28 10.23
CA SER A 36 -2.11 3.13 10.90
C SER A 36 -1.99 2.24 12.15
N GLY A 37 -0.94 1.42 12.30
CA GLY A 37 -0.82 0.37 13.33
C GLY A 37 -1.40 -0.98 12.90
N GLY A 38 -1.54 -1.19 11.59
CA GLY A 38 -2.04 -2.42 10.98
C GLY A 38 -0.93 -3.10 10.19
N GLN A 39 -1.24 -4.24 9.58
CA GLN A 39 -0.27 -5.09 8.90
C GLN A 39 -0.63 -5.20 7.41
N PHE A 40 0.34 -5.00 6.51
CA PHE A 40 0.23 -5.30 5.08
C PHE A 40 1.63 -5.40 4.47
N GLY A 41 1.98 -6.56 3.90
CA GLY A 41 3.31 -6.81 3.35
C GLY A 41 4.42 -6.78 4.41
N SER A 42 5.68 -6.89 3.93
CA SER A 42 6.87 -6.71 4.76
C SER A 42 7.61 -5.46 4.29
N ILE A 43 7.75 -4.49 5.19
CA ILE A 43 8.55 -3.28 5.01
C ILE A 43 9.86 -3.59 5.72
N GLY A 44 10.94 -3.92 5.00
CA GLY A 44 12.26 -4.11 5.62
C GLY A 44 12.82 -2.78 6.16
N ASP A 45 14.13 -2.55 6.08
CA ASP A 45 14.77 -1.23 6.32
C ASP A 45 14.39 -0.14 5.29
N SER A 46 13.20 -0.26 4.69
CA SER A 46 12.68 0.65 3.68
C SER A 46 12.22 1.97 4.29
N ASP A 47 12.79 3.06 3.79
CA ASP A 47 12.30 4.41 4.06
C ASP A 47 10.87 4.58 3.51
N CYS A 48 9.94 4.83 4.44
CA CYS A 48 8.53 5.09 4.18
C CYS A 48 8.21 6.57 3.95
N SER A 49 9.14 7.49 4.18
CA SER A 49 8.89 8.93 4.08
C SER A 49 8.37 9.31 2.68
N GLY A 50 9.02 8.83 1.63
CA GLY A 50 8.60 9.05 0.24
C GLY A 50 7.23 8.45 -0.07
N ALA A 51 6.98 7.20 0.34
CA ALA A 51 5.71 6.52 0.06
C ALA A 51 4.54 7.16 0.82
N ILE A 52 4.77 7.60 2.07
CA ILE A 52 3.79 8.37 2.83
C ILE A 52 3.53 9.72 2.14
N ALA A 53 4.56 10.41 1.67
CA ALA A 53 4.39 11.65 0.91
C ALA A 53 3.59 11.43 -0.37
N ASP A 54 3.85 10.34 -1.10
CA ASP A 54 3.10 9.98 -2.30
C ASP A 54 1.61 9.79 -2.04
N PHE A 55 1.24 9.09 -0.96
CA PHE A 55 -0.15 8.97 -0.53
C PHE A 55 -0.79 10.33 -0.28
N PHE A 56 -0.11 11.20 0.47
CA PHE A 56 -0.67 12.50 0.84
C PHE A 56 -0.70 13.50 -0.34
N ASN A 57 0.17 13.33 -1.33
CA ASN A 57 0.20 14.11 -2.57
C ASN A 57 -0.97 13.80 -3.52
N ILE A 58 -1.64 12.65 -3.36
CA ILE A 58 -2.92 12.40 -4.03
C ILE A 58 -3.97 13.31 -3.40
N VAL A 59 -4.33 14.38 -4.10
CA VAL A 59 -5.26 15.40 -3.62
C VAL A 59 -6.18 15.83 -4.75
N LYS A 60 -7.49 15.73 -4.53
CA LYS A 60 -8.52 16.27 -5.42
C LYS A 60 -8.97 17.65 -4.92
N LYS A 61 -9.06 18.61 -5.82
CA LYS A 61 -9.48 20.00 -5.55
C LYS A 61 -10.36 20.51 -6.67
N ASN A 62 -11.20 21.49 -6.38
CA ASN A 62 -11.94 22.28 -7.36
C ASN A 62 -11.81 23.78 -7.03
N LYS A 63 -12.58 24.63 -7.72
CA LYS A 63 -12.62 26.08 -7.47
C LYS A 63 -12.99 26.48 -6.03
N HIS A 64 -13.64 25.58 -5.28
CA HIS A 64 -14.03 25.77 -3.89
C HIS A 64 -13.04 25.17 -2.89
N GLY A 65 -11.93 24.57 -3.36
CA GLY A 65 -10.84 24.08 -2.53
C GLY A 65 -10.76 22.56 -2.46
N PHE A 66 -10.35 22.06 -1.30
CA PHE A 66 -10.06 20.64 -1.07
C PHE A 66 -11.32 19.80 -1.03
N LEU A 67 -11.30 18.67 -1.74
CA LEU A 67 -12.40 17.72 -1.81
C LEU A 67 -12.05 16.46 -1.01
N PRO A 68 -12.43 16.35 0.28
CA PRO A 68 -11.99 15.28 1.16
C PRO A 68 -12.47 13.90 0.70
N ASN A 69 -13.75 13.77 0.31
CA ASN A 69 -14.31 12.51 -0.15
C ASN A 69 -13.67 12.05 -1.47
N HIS A 70 -13.60 12.94 -2.47
CA HIS A 70 -12.94 12.64 -3.74
C HIS A 70 -11.44 12.30 -3.58
N THR A 71 -10.77 12.93 -2.61
CA THR A 71 -9.38 12.59 -2.28
C THR A 71 -9.27 11.22 -1.63
N ALA A 72 -10.17 10.89 -0.70
CA ALA A 72 -10.22 9.57 -0.09
C ALA A 72 -10.47 8.48 -1.13
N ASP A 73 -11.38 8.71 -2.09
CA ASP A 73 -11.67 7.78 -3.18
C ASP A 73 -10.46 7.59 -4.10
N ALA A 74 -9.80 8.67 -4.51
CA ALA A 74 -8.60 8.60 -5.36
C ALA A 74 -7.42 7.90 -4.64
N ARG A 75 -7.26 8.14 -3.33
CA ARG A 75 -6.27 7.42 -2.52
C ARG A 75 -6.61 5.95 -2.41
N LYS A 76 -7.89 5.61 -2.26
CA LYS A 76 -8.35 4.21 -2.22
C LYS A 76 -8.02 3.52 -3.53
N GLU A 77 -8.41 4.13 -4.65
CA GLU A 77 -8.16 3.62 -6.00
C GLU A 77 -6.66 3.34 -6.21
N PHE A 78 -5.80 4.31 -5.88
CA PHE A 78 -4.35 4.12 -5.93
C PHE A 78 -3.89 2.92 -5.10
N LEU A 79 -4.32 2.79 -3.84
CA LEU A 79 -3.92 1.64 -3.01
C LEU A 79 -4.42 0.29 -3.55
N MET A 80 -5.57 0.27 -4.23
CA MET A 80 -6.13 -0.92 -4.86
C MET A 80 -5.36 -1.37 -6.11
N GLU A 81 -4.51 -0.52 -6.68
CA GLU A 81 -3.58 -0.92 -7.75
C GLU A 81 -2.51 -1.91 -7.27
N CYS A 82 -2.30 -2.03 -5.95
CA CYS A 82 -1.45 -3.07 -5.40
C CYS A 82 -2.12 -4.45 -5.54
N SER A 83 -1.44 -5.40 -6.19
CA SER A 83 -1.97 -6.75 -6.43
C SER A 83 -2.44 -7.50 -5.17
N GLY A 84 -1.87 -7.17 -4.00
CA GLY A 84 -2.25 -7.73 -2.70
C GLY A 84 -3.45 -7.05 -2.01
N ALA A 85 -3.92 -5.92 -2.53
CA ALA A 85 -4.93 -5.07 -1.87
C ALA A 85 -6.32 -5.71 -1.84
N GLU A 86 -6.73 -6.39 -2.92
CA GLU A 86 -8.02 -7.08 -3.02
C GLU A 86 -8.17 -8.20 -1.99
N GLN A 87 -7.08 -8.89 -1.63
CA GLN A 87 -7.11 -9.91 -0.58
C GLN A 87 -6.96 -9.32 0.82
N ASN A 88 -6.65 -8.02 0.94
CA ASN A 88 -6.40 -7.30 2.19
C ASN A 88 -7.19 -5.98 2.26
N THR A 89 -8.46 -6.00 1.84
CA THR A 89 -9.34 -4.83 1.83
C THR A 89 -9.51 -4.17 3.20
N ALA A 90 -9.33 -4.93 4.28
CA ALA A 90 -9.32 -4.40 5.65
C ALA A 90 -8.17 -3.40 5.88
N ALA A 91 -6.97 -3.68 5.35
CA ALA A 91 -5.83 -2.78 5.46
C ALA A 91 -6.08 -1.47 4.70
N VAL A 92 -6.58 -1.57 3.46
CA VAL A 92 -6.97 -0.41 2.64
C VAL A 92 -8.05 0.40 3.35
N SER A 93 -9.11 -0.25 3.82
CA SER A 93 -10.24 0.41 4.49
C SER A 93 -9.80 1.16 5.75
N ARG A 94 -8.88 0.56 6.52
CA ARG A 94 -8.32 1.18 7.72
C ARG A 94 -7.49 2.41 7.38
N VAL A 95 -6.60 2.31 6.38
CA VAL A 95 -5.80 3.44 5.90
C VAL A 95 -6.68 4.59 5.42
N ILE A 96 -7.70 4.29 4.61
CA ILE A 96 -8.61 5.31 4.07
C ILE A 96 -9.49 5.93 5.15
N SER A 97 -9.96 5.14 6.12
CA SER A 97 -10.73 5.64 7.26
C SER A 97 -9.92 6.65 8.09
N MET A 98 -8.66 6.34 8.38
CA MET A 98 -7.80 7.20 9.21
C MET A 98 -7.22 8.40 8.44
N PHE A 99 -6.80 8.20 7.19
CA PHE A 99 -5.97 9.18 6.48
C PHE A 99 -6.55 9.65 5.15
N GLY A 100 -7.56 8.98 4.60
CA GLY A 100 -8.08 9.24 3.25
C GLY A 100 -8.59 10.67 3.07
N ARG A 101 -9.21 11.25 4.10
CA ARG A 101 -9.79 12.61 4.08
C ARG A 101 -8.86 13.69 4.63
N ILE A 102 -7.70 13.32 5.15
CA ILE A 102 -6.78 14.27 5.78
C ILE A 102 -5.93 14.95 4.71
N ARG A 103 -5.90 16.27 4.73
CA ARG A 103 -4.92 17.05 3.99
C ARG A 103 -3.68 17.23 4.87
N LYS A 104 -2.56 16.61 4.48
CA LYS A 104 -1.26 17.02 5.01
C LYS A 104 -0.88 18.33 4.31
N GLY A 105 -0.62 19.36 5.12
CA GLY A 105 -0.18 20.68 4.67
C GLY A 105 1.24 20.64 4.16
#